data_AF-A0A810MW15-F1
#
_entry.id   AF-A0A810MW15-F1
#
_cell.length_a   1.000
_cell.length_b   1.000
_cell.length_c   1.000
_cell.angle_alpha   90.00
_cell.angle_beta   90.00
_cell.angle_gamma   90.00
#
_symmetry.space_group_name_H-M   'P 1'
#
loop_
_entity.id
_entity.type
_entity.pdbx_description
1 polymer ?
#
loop_
_entity_poly.entity_id
_entity_poly.type
_entity_poly.pdbx_seq_one_letter_code
_entity_poly.pdbx_strand_id
1 'polypeptide(L)'
;MVVVAEGAATPDRLETVWQAVADDLSSVEPQDADPVALAGLYDDLYGMFTEVGVTDVSARLALPADYVCFLALAGGDRWWRHSTYDESSFCLFGIDRVWSATDFSCRLWADRRPAGEPMWLTVAALSDRSELALCCDRADPRFGAVVECHDDHPWHAGNGLFSPRASFTDFLASLS
;
A
#
# COMPACT_ATOMS: atom_id res chain seq x y z
N MET A 1 -5.76 16.29 7.34
CA MET A 1 -6.37 15.49 8.44
C MET A 1 -6.45 14.06 7.93
N VAL A 2 -5.72 13.12 8.52
CA VAL A 2 -5.75 11.72 8.04
C VAL A 2 -7.11 11.12 8.35
N VAL A 3 -7.78 10.58 7.33
CA VAL A 3 -8.97 9.74 7.53
C VAL A 3 -8.50 8.30 7.64
N VAL A 4 -8.51 7.78 8.87
CA VAL A 4 -8.23 6.36 9.17
C VAL A 4 -9.57 5.65 9.33
N ALA A 5 -9.70 4.47 8.72
CA ALA A 5 -10.86 3.60 8.91
C ALA A 5 -10.44 2.21 9.36
N GLU A 6 -11.24 1.60 10.22
CA GLU A 6 -11.02 0.22 10.65
C GLU A 6 -11.16 -0.72 9.44
N GLY A 7 -10.15 -1.55 9.24
CA GLY A 7 -10.16 -2.65 8.28
C GLY A 7 -10.52 -3.97 8.96
N ALA A 8 -10.26 -5.08 8.27
CA ALA A 8 -10.54 -6.42 8.80
C ALA A 8 -9.62 -6.86 9.96
N ALA A 9 -8.47 -6.20 10.15
CA ALA A 9 -7.48 -6.51 11.19
C ALA A 9 -7.28 -5.35 12.17
N THR A 10 -6.95 -5.69 13.43
CA THR A 10 -6.70 -4.72 14.51
C THR A 10 -5.22 -4.32 14.60
N PRO A 11 -4.89 -3.10 15.05
CA PRO A 11 -3.51 -2.66 15.26
C PRO A 11 -2.68 -3.58 16.17
N ASP A 12 -3.26 -4.09 17.27
CA ASP A 12 -2.56 -4.99 18.21
C ASP A 12 -2.07 -6.28 17.54
N ARG A 13 -2.86 -6.81 16.59
CA ARG A 13 -2.47 -7.99 15.81
C ARG A 13 -1.30 -7.66 14.89
N LEU A 14 -1.31 -6.47 14.28
CA LEU A 14 -0.25 -6.04 13.39
C LEU A 14 1.09 -5.90 14.12
N GLU A 15 1.13 -5.32 15.31
CA GLU A 15 2.38 -5.23 16.10
C GLU A 15 3.00 -6.60 16.35
N THR A 16 2.18 -7.60 16.69
CA THR A 16 2.63 -8.97 16.94
C THR A 16 3.20 -9.61 15.66
N VAL A 17 2.50 -9.46 14.54
CA VAL A 17 2.94 -10.01 13.24
C VAL A 17 4.20 -9.30 12.76
N TRP A 18 4.28 -7.98 12.93
CA TRP A 18 5.43 -7.17 12.57
C TRP A 18 6.69 -7.65 13.30
N GLN A 19 6.62 -7.89 14.61
CA GLN A 19 7.73 -8.41 15.40
C GLN A 19 8.25 -9.76 14.88
N ALA A 20 7.40 -10.59 14.27
CA ALA A 20 7.79 -11.89 13.73
C ALA A 20 8.60 -11.79 12.43
N VAL A 21 8.42 -10.72 11.64
CA VAL A 21 9.05 -10.57 10.31
C VAL A 21 10.09 -9.45 10.25
N ALA A 22 10.11 -8.54 11.23
CA ALA A 22 10.94 -7.34 11.19
C ALA A 22 12.45 -7.64 11.13
N ASP A 23 12.91 -8.72 11.77
CA ASP A 23 14.34 -9.08 11.80
C ASP A 23 14.88 -9.52 10.42
N ASP A 24 14.01 -10.06 9.57
CA ASP A 24 14.30 -10.48 8.20
C ASP A 24 14.25 -9.31 7.21
N LEU A 25 13.78 -8.14 7.65
CA LEU A 25 13.67 -6.92 6.86
C LEU A 25 14.75 -5.91 7.27
N SER A 26 15.66 -5.56 6.36
CA SER A 26 16.60 -4.47 6.57
C SER A 26 15.93 -3.11 6.33
N SER A 27 16.20 -2.16 7.24
CA SER A 27 15.94 -0.74 7.01
C SER A 27 17.09 -0.17 6.18
N VAL A 28 16.78 0.64 5.17
CA VAL A 28 17.79 1.30 4.33
C VAL A 28 17.93 2.77 4.73
N GLU A 29 16.81 3.47 5.01
CA GLU A 29 16.81 4.84 5.52
C GLU A 29 15.63 5.06 6.47
N PRO A 30 15.85 5.60 7.68
CA PRO A 30 14.76 6.03 8.56
C PRO A 30 13.98 7.18 7.93
N GLN A 31 12.66 7.11 7.99
CA GLN A 31 11.74 8.18 7.59
C GLN A 31 10.91 8.62 8.81
N ASP A 32 10.56 9.90 8.86
CA ASP A 32 9.59 10.39 9.83
C ASP A 32 8.22 9.79 9.48
N ALA A 33 7.68 8.98 10.40
CA ALA A 33 6.33 8.43 10.30
C ALA A 33 5.42 9.02 11.38
N ASP A 34 5.68 10.29 11.74
CA ASP A 34 4.87 11.01 12.70
C ASP A 34 3.49 11.36 12.12
N PRO A 35 2.54 11.83 12.95
CA PRO A 35 1.21 12.20 12.48
C PRO A 35 1.20 13.31 11.40
N VAL A 36 2.24 14.14 11.31
CA VAL A 36 2.35 15.21 10.32
C VAL A 36 2.74 14.63 8.96
N ALA A 37 3.73 13.73 8.93
CA ALA A 37 4.13 13.00 7.73
C ALA A 37 2.97 12.18 7.15
N LEU A 38 2.23 11.46 8.01
CA LEU A 38 1.04 10.72 7.60
C LEU A 38 -0.07 11.65 7.06
N ALA A 39 -0.24 12.84 7.64
CA ALA A 39 -1.17 13.84 7.13
C ALA A 39 -0.75 14.38 5.76
N GLY A 40 0.55 14.63 5.56
CA GLY A 40 1.11 15.01 4.26
C GLY A 40 0.84 13.96 3.20
N LEU A 41 1.15 12.69 3.49
CA LEU A 41 0.84 11.56 2.59
C LEU A 41 -0.64 11.52 2.19
N TYR A 42 -1.54 11.68 3.16
CA TYR A 42 -2.98 11.68 2.88
C TYR A 42 -3.38 12.82 1.94
N ASP A 43 -2.88 14.03 2.19
CA ASP A 43 -3.18 15.21 1.36
C ASP A 43 -2.63 15.05 -0.06
N ASP A 44 -1.43 14.48 -0.21
CA ASP A 44 -0.83 14.18 -1.51
C ASP A 44 -1.61 13.10 -2.28
N LEU A 45 -2.01 12.01 -1.61
CA LEU A 45 -2.86 10.96 -2.20
C LEU A 45 -4.22 11.52 -2.62
N TYR A 46 -4.82 12.40 -1.81
CA TYR A 46 -6.08 13.07 -2.12
C TYR A 46 -5.97 13.89 -3.40
N GLY A 47 -4.91 14.71 -3.52
CA GLY A 47 -4.63 15.52 -4.70
C GLY A 47 -4.46 14.65 -5.94
N MET A 48 -3.58 13.65 -5.85
CA MET A 48 -3.29 12.71 -6.95
C MET A 48 -4.55 11.97 -7.42
N PHE A 49 -5.35 11.40 -6.51
CA PHE A 49 -6.59 10.70 -6.89
C PHE A 49 -7.62 11.63 -7.55
N THR A 50 -7.68 12.89 -7.12
CA THR A 50 -8.52 13.92 -7.76
C THR A 50 -8.02 14.22 -9.17
N GLU A 51 -6.71 14.36 -9.37
CA GLU A 51 -6.08 14.62 -10.67
C GLU A 51 -6.32 13.49 -11.68
N VAL A 52 -6.25 12.23 -11.25
CA VAL A 52 -6.55 11.06 -12.10
C VAL A 52 -8.06 10.78 -12.25
N GLY A 53 -8.90 11.75 -11.87
CA GLY A 53 -10.33 11.75 -12.15
C GLY A 53 -11.16 10.83 -11.26
N VAL A 54 -10.69 10.46 -10.07
CA VAL A 54 -11.55 9.76 -9.09
C VAL A 54 -12.65 10.71 -8.63
N THR A 55 -13.90 10.27 -8.71
CA THR A 55 -15.03 11.02 -8.15
C THR A 55 -15.19 10.76 -6.66
N ASP A 56 -15.59 11.78 -5.90
CA ASP A 56 -15.89 11.71 -4.46
C ASP A 56 -14.72 11.23 -3.58
N VAL A 57 -13.49 11.61 -3.93
CA VAL A 57 -12.27 11.22 -3.18
C VAL A 57 -12.40 11.47 -1.69
N SER A 58 -12.92 12.63 -1.26
CA SER A 58 -13.06 12.98 0.17
C SER A 58 -13.99 12.04 0.93
N ALA A 59 -14.97 11.44 0.24
CA ALA A 59 -15.93 10.52 0.83
C ALA A 59 -15.45 9.06 0.77
N ARG A 60 -14.42 8.75 -0.03
CA ARG A 60 -14.00 7.38 -0.34
C ARG A 60 -12.59 7.06 0.19
N LEU A 61 -11.68 8.02 0.15
CA LEU A 61 -10.28 7.82 0.49
C LEU A 61 -10.12 7.70 2.01
N ALA A 62 -9.65 6.55 2.46
CA ALA A 62 -9.22 6.32 3.82
C ALA A 62 -8.01 5.38 3.83
N LEU A 63 -7.10 5.58 4.78
CA LEU A 63 -6.02 4.61 5.01
C LEU A 63 -6.55 3.52 5.97
N PRO A 64 -6.35 2.23 5.66
CA PRO A 64 -6.63 1.14 6.60
C PRO A 64 -5.83 1.30 7.89
N ALA A 65 -6.49 1.14 9.04
CA ALA A 65 -5.87 1.38 10.35
C ALA A 65 -4.62 0.53 10.61
N ASP A 66 -4.63 -0.73 10.16
CA ASP A 66 -3.49 -1.64 10.30
C ASP A 66 -2.31 -1.18 9.42
N TYR A 67 -2.57 -0.71 8.21
CA TYR A 67 -1.54 -0.14 7.34
C TYR A 67 -0.92 1.15 7.91
N VAL A 68 -1.72 2.03 8.52
CA VAL A 68 -1.21 3.22 9.21
C VAL A 68 -0.30 2.84 10.38
N CYS A 69 -0.70 1.82 11.15
CA CYS A 69 0.13 1.27 12.23
C CYS A 69 1.45 0.71 11.68
N PHE A 70 1.43 0.00 10.55
CA PHE A 70 2.65 -0.45 9.87
C PHE A 70 3.57 0.71 9.49
N LEU A 71 3.06 1.77 8.85
CA LEU A 71 3.90 2.90 8.43
C LEU A 71 4.62 3.53 9.64
N ALA A 72 3.94 3.65 10.78
CA ALA A 72 4.52 4.14 12.03
C ALA A 72 5.60 3.21 12.60
N LEU A 73 5.39 1.89 12.54
CA LEU A 73 6.35 0.88 13.03
C LEU A 73 7.56 0.70 12.12
N ALA A 74 7.33 0.74 10.81
CA ALA A 74 8.35 0.65 9.80
C ALA A 74 9.20 1.92 9.78
N GLY A 75 8.63 3.13 9.87
CA GLY A 75 9.46 4.34 9.84
C GLY A 75 10.43 4.38 8.65
N GLY A 76 9.96 3.96 7.48
CA GLY A 76 10.73 3.92 6.23
C GLY A 76 10.65 2.59 5.48
N ASP A 77 11.31 2.54 4.32
CA ASP A 77 11.35 1.34 3.48
C ASP A 77 11.92 0.12 4.22
N ARG A 78 11.44 -1.06 3.84
CA ARG A 78 11.83 -2.34 4.42
C ARG A 78 12.13 -3.35 3.34
N TRP A 79 13.40 -3.72 3.25
CA TRP A 79 13.92 -4.58 2.20
C TRP A 79 14.17 -5.98 2.76
N TRP A 80 13.88 -7.02 1.98
CA TRP A 80 14.23 -8.37 2.40
C TRP A 80 15.76 -8.52 2.48
N ARG A 81 16.28 -8.91 3.65
CA ARG A 81 17.73 -8.89 4.02
C ARG A 81 18.64 -9.61 3.02
N HIS A 82 18.10 -10.56 2.24
CA HIS A 82 18.86 -11.36 1.28
C HIS A 82 18.86 -10.82 -0.16
N SER A 83 18.22 -9.66 -0.42
CA SER A 83 18.00 -9.17 -1.78
C SER A 83 18.59 -7.81 -2.10
N THR A 84 19.37 -7.19 -1.20
CA THR A 84 19.98 -5.89 -1.52
C THR A 84 20.80 -6.04 -2.81
N TYR A 85 20.30 -5.47 -3.91
CA TYR A 85 20.87 -5.43 -5.27
C TYR A 85 20.53 -6.55 -6.27
N ASP A 86 19.58 -7.46 -6.00
CA ASP A 86 19.11 -8.39 -7.06
C ASP A 86 17.76 -7.95 -7.65
N GLU A 87 17.55 -8.26 -8.92
CA GLU A 87 16.30 -7.97 -9.65
C GLU A 87 15.09 -8.71 -9.05
N SER A 88 15.25 -9.48 -7.96
CA SER A 88 14.24 -10.23 -7.22
C SER A 88 13.90 -9.59 -5.85
N SER A 89 14.32 -8.34 -5.63
CA SER A 89 14.17 -7.65 -4.34
C SER A 89 12.71 -7.46 -3.95
N PHE A 90 12.35 -7.89 -2.74
CA PHE A 90 11.10 -7.51 -2.08
C PHE A 90 11.34 -6.28 -1.20
N CYS A 91 10.56 -5.22 -1.43
CA CYS A 91 10.62 -3.97 -0.69
C CYS A 91 9.23 -3.51 -0.30
N LEU A 92 8.94 -3.45 1.00
CA LEU A 92 7.80 -2.74 1.56
C LEU A 92 8.12 -1.24 1.63
N PHE A 93 7.18 -0.41 1.20
CA PHE A 93 7.40 1.02 1.05
C PHE A 93 7.10 1.80 2.33
N GLY A 94 7.99 2.73 2.66
CA GLY A 94 7.74 3.81 3.60
C GLY A 94 6.95 4.95 2.96
N ILE A 95 6.61 5.96 3.75
CA ILE A 95 5.72 7.08 3.39
C ILE A 95 6.13 7.73 2.06
N ASP A 96 7.41 8.07 1.90
CA ASP A 96 7.88 8.81 0.72
C ASP A 96 7.74 8.01 -0.59
N ARG A 97 7.95 6.69 -0.51
CA ARG A 97 7.87 5.82 -1.68
C ARG A 97 6.44 5.44 -2.02
N VAL A 98 5.54 5.33 -1.04
CA VAL A 98 4.12 5.03 -1.28
C VAL A 98 3.49 6.04 -2.22
N TRP A 99 3.70 7.34 -1.98
CA TRP A 99 3.15 8.38 -2.86
C TRP A 99 3.70 8.27 -4.28
N SER A 100 5.03 8.27 -4.44
CA SER A 100 5.67 8.30 -5.75
C SER A 100 5.39 7.03 -6.57
N ALA A 101 5.38 5.86 -5.94
CA ALA A 101 5.01 4.61 -6.59
C ALA A 101 3.52 4.59 -6.98
N THR A 102 2.63 5.07 -6.10
CA THR A 102 1.20 5.12 -6.41
C THR A 102 0.90 6.10 -7.55
N ASP A 103 1.52 7.29 -7.56
CA ASP A 103 1.37 8.26 -8.66
C ASP A 103 1.86 7.67 -9.99
N PHE A 104 3.03 7.01 -9.98
CA PHE A 104 3.56 6.33 -11.16
C PHE A 104 2.59 5.27 -11.70
N SER A 105 2.14 4.33 -10.86
CA SER A 105 1.20 3.28 -11.28
C SER A 105 -0.12 3.90 -11.75
N CYS A 106 -0.68 4.88 -11.03
CA CYS A 106 -1.92 5.53 -11.45
C CYS A 106 -1.80 6.22 -12.81
N ARG A 107 -0.69 6.93 -13.08
CA ARG A 107 -0.45 7.58 -14.38
C ARG A 107 -0.23 6.57 -15.51
N LEU A 108 0.52 5.49 -15.25
CA LEU A 108 0.77 4.43 -16.22
C LEU A 108 -0.51 3.75 -16.67
N TRP A 109 -1.47 3.58 -15.75
CA TRP A 109 -2.72 2.87 -15.98
C TRP A 109 -3.95 3.78 -16.16
N ALA A 110 -3.78 5.10 -16.14
CA ALA A 110 -4.85 6.09 -16.16
C ALA A 110 -5.83 5.90 -17.34
N ASP A 111 -5.31 5.73 -18.55
CA ASP A 111 -6.11 5.56 -19.77
C ASP A 111 -6.95 4.27 -19.77
N ARG A 112 -6.58 3.30 -18.92
CA ARG A 112 -7.28 2.02 -18.79
C ARG A 112 -8.22 1.98 -17.61
N ARG A 113 -8.29 3.04 -16.81
CA ARG A 113 -9.11 3.09 -15.60
C ARG A 113 -10.60 3.17 -15.96
N PRO A 114 -11.41 2.14 -15.62
CA PRO A 114 -12.85 2.24 -15.72
C PRO A 114 -13.43 3.27 -14.73
N ALA A 115 -14.50 3.95 -15.12
CA ALA A 115 -15.20 4.87 -14.25
C ALA A 115 -15.77 4.12 -13.03
N GLY A 116 -15.55 4.68 -11.84
CA GLY A 116 -16.06 4.11 -10.58
C GLY A 116 -15.13 3.10 -9.92
N GLU A 117 -14.06 2.63 -10.57
CA GLU A 117 -13.09 1.74 -9.92
C GLU A 117 -12.48 2.36 -8.65
N PRO A 118 -12.17 1.52 -7.66
CA PRO A 118 -11.65 1.97 -6.38
C PRO A 118 -10.22 2.47 -6.47
N MET A 119 -9.81 3.16 -5.42
CA MET A 119 -8.46 3.68 -5.22
C MET A 119 -7.55 2.60 -4.63
N TRP A 120 -6.37 2.46 -5.22
CA TRP A 120 -5.35 1.50 -4.81
C TRP A 120 -4.02 2.22 -4.59
N LEU A 121 -3.32 1.85 -3.52
CA LEU A 121 -1.98 2.33 -3.19
C LEU A 121 -0.96 1.28 -3.60
N THR A 122 0.15 1.69 -4.20
CA THR A 122 1.31 0.80 -4.38
C THR A 122 2.09 0.79 -3.07
N VAL A 123 2.13 -0.35 -2.39
CA VAL A 123 2.67 -0.47 -1.01
C VAL A 123 3.92 -1.34 -0.91
N ALA A 124 4.25 -2.07 -1.97
CA ALA A 124 5.49 -2.80 -2.08
C ALA A 124 5.85 -3.07 -3.54
N ALA A 125 7.12 -3.37 -3.79
CA ALA A 125 7.58 -4.01 -5.01
C ALA A 125 8.17 -5.38 -4.69
N LEU A 126 7.96 -6.31 -5.60
CA LEU A 126 8.56 -7.63 -5.64
C LEU A 126 9.17 -7.79 -7.03
N SER A 127 10.49 -7.72 -7.13
CA SER A 127 11.19 -7.81 -8.42
C SER A 127 10.83 -6.64 -9.38
N ASP A 128 11.26 -6.74 -10.64
CA ASP A 128 11.02 -5.74 -11.69
C ASP A 128 9.60 -5.78 -12.28
N ARG A 129 8.80 -6.79 -11.88
CA ARG A 129 7.53 -7.13 -12.54
C ARG A 129 6.32 -7.24 -11.62
N SER A 130 6.49 -7.38 -10.31
CA SER A 130 5.37 -7.47 -9.38
C SER A 130 5.33 -6.28 -8.43
N GLU A 131 4.14 -5.73 -8.24
CA GLU A 131 3.83 -4.74 -7.21
C GLU A 131 2.75 -5.29 -6.27
N LEU A 132 2.72 -4.81 -5.02
CA LEU A 132 1.58 -5.02 -4.14
C LEU A 132 0.73 -3.77 -4.09
N ALA A 133 -0.56 -3.93 -4.32
CA ALA A 133 -1.55 -2.87 -4.23
C ALA A 133 -2.46 -3.07 -3.02
N LEU A 134 -2.70 -2.00 -2.25
CA LEU A 134 -3.60 -1.95 -1.10
C LEU A 134 -4.85 -1.12 -1.43
N CYS A 135 -6.04 -1.65 -1.22
CA CYS A 135 -7.27 -0.89 -1.44
C CYS A 135 -7.45 0.16 -0.34
N CYS A 136 -7.54 1.43 -0.72
CA CYS A 136 -7.78 2.57 0.17
C CYS A 136 -9.13 3.25 -0.06
N ASP A 137 -10.03 2.59 -0.80
CA ASP A 137 -11.40 3.03 -1.02
C ASP A 137 -12.36 2.37 -0.03
N ARG A 138 -12.81 3.13 0.98
CA ARG A 138 -13.72 2.61 2.02
C ARG A 138 -15.12 2.28 1.51
N ALA A 139 -15.47 2.68 0.29
CA ALA A 139 -16.73 2.32 -0.33
C ALA A 139 -16.65 0.97 -1.08
N ASP A 140 -15.45 0.44 -1.31
CA ASP A 140 -15.25 -0.84 -1.98
C ASP A 140 -15.22 -2.00 -0.97
N PRO A 141 -15.87 -3.14 -1.26
CA PRO A 141 -15.83 -4.33 -0.40
C PRO A 141 -14.41 -4.88 -0.13
N ARG A 142 -13.44 -4.50 -0.95
CA ARG A 142 -12.02 -4.88 -0.82
C ARG A 142 -11.23 -3.89 0.03
N PHE A 143 -11.84 -2.90 0.68
CA PHE A 143 -11.13 -1.95 1.54
C PHE A 143 -10.15 -2.66 2.50
N GLY A 144 -8.88 -2.25 2.49
CA GLY A 144 -7.82 -2.87 3.29
C GLY A 144 -7.20 -4.13 2.68
N ALA A 145 -7.76 -4.71 1.63
CA ALA A 145 -7.20 -5.88 0.97
C ALA A 145 -5.90 -5.54 0.25
N VAL A 146 -4.96 -6.48 0.28
CA VAL A 146 -3.70 -6.44 -0.47
C VAL A 146 -3.76 -7.44 -1.61
N VAL A 147 -3.37 -7.00 -2.80
CA VAL A 147 -3.30 -7.82 -4.00
C VAL A 147 -1.91 -7.71 -4.63
N GLU A 148 -1.43 -8.82 -5.19
CA GLU A 148 -0.24 -8.79 -6.03
C GLU A 148 -0.64 -8.54 -7.48
N CYS A 149 0.08 -7.66 -8.15
CA CYS A 149 -0.11 -7.26 -9.53
C CYS A 149 1.18 -7.53 -10.30
N HIS A 150 1.13 -8.43 -11.28
CA HIS A 150 2.27 -8.79 -12.12
C HIS A 150 2.10 -8.23 -13.53
N ASP A 151 2.87 -7.22 -13.90
CA ASP A 151 2.70 -6.44 -15.14
C ASP A 151 1.24 -5.99 -15.39
N ASP A 152 0.47 -5.79 -14.31
CA ASP A 152 -0.95 -5.45 -14.33
C ASP A 152 -1.28 -4.43 -13.24
N HIS A 153 -2.52 -3.97 -13.18
CA HIS A 153 -3.00 -3.08 -12.14
C HIS A 153 -4.42 -3.49 -11.72
N PRO A 154 -4.87 -3.22 -10.48
CA PRO A 154 -6.23 -3.58 -10.08
C PRO A 154 -7.36 -2.95 -10.91
N TRP A 155 -7.06 -1.90 -11.69
CA TRP A 155 -7.99 -1.30 -12.65
C TRP A 155 -8.12 -2.07 -13.96
N HIS A 156 -7.20 -2.98 -14.23
CA HIS A 156 -7.13 -3.74 -15.45
C HIS A 156 -7.28 -5.23 -15.09
N ALA A 157 -8.47 -5.78 -15.31
CA ALA A 157 -8.80 -7.16 -14.98
C ALA A 157 -8.25 -8.15 -16.03
N GLY A 158 -7.01 -7.96 -16.48
CA GLY A 158 -6.41 -8.70 -17.58
C GLY A 158 -5.96 -10.11 -17.18
N ASN A 159 -5.34 -10.26 -16.01
CA ASN A 159 -4.66 -11.52 -15.65
C ASN A 159 -4.99 -12.10 -14.27
N GLY A 160 -6.05 -11.61 -13.61
CA GLY A 160 -6.50 -12.11 -12.32
C GLY A 160 -5.61 -11.61 -11.19
N LEU A 161 -6.23 -10.92 -10.23
CA LEU A 161 -5.57 -10.60 -8.96
C LEU A 161 -5.16 -11.92 -8.31
N PHE A 162 -3.86 -12.10 -8.06
CA PHE A 162 -3.40 -13.26 -7.31
C PHE A 162 -3.97 -13.19 -5.88
N SER A 163 -4.51 -14.32 -5.42
CA SER A 163 -5.12 -14.56 -4.10
C SER A 163 -5.08 -13.38 -3.13
N PRO A 164 -6.11 -12.49 -3.12
CA PRO A 164 -6.12 -11.31 -2.27
C PRO A 164 -5.97 -11.70 -0.80
N ARG A 165 -5.16 -10.92 -0.07
CA ARG A 165 -5.13 -10.95 1.40
C ARG A 165 -6.16 -9.97 1.91
N ALA A 166 -6.94 -10.35 2.91
CA ALA A 166 -8.07 -9.55 3.39
C ALA A 166 -7.64 -8.27 4.13
N SER A 167 -6.39 -8.19 4.59
CA SER A 167 -5.81 -7.04 5.26
C SER A 167 -4.30 -6.97 5.02
N PHE A 168 -3.68 -5.82 5.34
CA PHE A 168 -2.23 -5.68 5.33
C PHE A 168 -1.60 -6.58 6.41
N THR A 169 -2.26 -6.72 7.55
CA THR A 169 -1.85 -7.66 8.60
C THR A 169 -1.83 -9.11 8.13
N ASP A 170 -2.86 -9.56 7.40
CA ASP A 170 -2.91 -10.92 6.84
C ASP A 170 -1.83 -11.15 5.78
N PHE A 171 -1.48 -10.10 5.03
CA PHE A 171 -0.35 -10.13 4.12
C PHE A 171 0.96 -10.33 4.88
N LEU A 172 1.27 -9.50 5.88
CA LEU A 172 2.50 -9.66 6.68
C LEU A 172 2.58 -11.03 7.36
N ALA A 173 1.45 -11.53 7.87
CA ALA A 173 1.38 -12.85 8.49
C ALA A 173 1.61 -14.01 7.50
N SER A 174 1.53 -13.75 6.19
CA SER A 174 1.87 -14.74 5.16
C SER A 174 3.36 -14.76 4.80
N LEU A 175 4.15 -13.81 5.31
CA LEU A 175 5.59 -13.75 5.12
C LEU A 175 6.36 -14.50 6.23
N SER A 176 5.71 -14.78 7.35
CA SER A 176 6.27 -15.50 8.52
C SER A 176 6.18 -17.02 8.41
#